data_AF-A0A8S0PC59-F1
#
_entry.id   AF-A0A8S0PC59-F1
#
_cell.length_a   1.000
_cell.length_b   1.000
_cell.length_c   1.000
_cell.angle_alpha   90.00
_cell.angle_beta   90.00
_cell.angle_gamma   90.00
#
_symmetry.space_group_name_H-M   'P 1'
#
loop_
_entity.id
_entity.type
_entity.pdbx_description
1 polymer ?
#
loop_
_entity_poly.entity_id
_entity_poly.type
_entity_poly.pdbx_seq_one_letter_code
_entity_poly.pdbx_strand_id
1 'polypeptide(L)'
;MQCEKTQLVGDKDFFIQLDTNSRPPYSKILKFDSCIRNSIDGLQVPYSSLEFIARTGRVLASSNGLVCCQKFIDDINPLFICNPATQYWLEISYPDGFNSERDLRIIFECNNVDKITDDFMLMSIMWPSHWGSDPLCKIYSPREKIWKDGGRIKIGRGRNLCHKRALCQNGVVYLISDTGRYFREGPFFWPYIVAYDVENCVTKFLKLPENSRRGIHDRGCRISIFKWGNSGNSMQSICLVKLNKNVFSIWVLCDEEKSSWHQVFEMHVEDMGLEGSDLVVAGFTVLNGKFLLIATDLLVYQYNLSSESSGKVEKICGHACGGYVFFHSFSSTLRSCGDGAKKLSAR
;
A
#
# COMPACT_ATOMS: atom_id res chain seq x y z
N MET A 1 -34.92 -9.76 -4.42
CA MET A 1 -33.82 -9.89 -3.43
C MET A 1 -32.95 -8.66 -3.60
N GLN A 2 -33.15 -7.67 -2.74
CA GLN A 2 -32.54 -6.35 -2.83
C GLN A 2 -31.06 -6.51 -2.42
N CYS A 3 -30.15 -6.36 -3.38
CA CYS A 3 -28.73 -6.24 -3.10
C CYS A 3 -28.57 -4.88 -2.43
N GLU A 4 -28.49 -4.86 -1.09
CA GLU A 4 -28.15 -3.66 -0.34
C GLU A 4 -26.87 -3.10 -0.94
N LYS A 5 -26.94 -1.86 -1.43
CA LYS A 5 -25.77 -1.09 -1.82
C LYS A 5 -24.90 -0.96 -0.59
N THR A 6 -23.93 -1.84 -0.42
CA THR A 6 -22.85 -1.70 0.55
C THR A 6 -22.17 -0.37 0.22
N GLN A 7 -22.52 0.68 0.96
CA GLN A 7 -21.75 1.90 0.96
C GLN A 7 -20.31 1.50 1.19
N LEU A 8 -19.44 1.86 0.25
CA LEU A 8 -18.00 1.68 0.39
C LEU A 8 -17.56 2.55 1.55
N VAL A 9 -17.52 1.96 2.75
CA VAL A 9 -16.91 2.57 3.91
C VAL A 9 -15.43 2.67 3.55
N GLY A 10 -14.94 3.88 3.26
CA GLY A 10 -13.51 4.10 3.03
C GLY A 10 -12.68 3.49 4.17
N ASP A 11 -11.45 3.06 3.87
CA ASP A 11 -10.61 2.33 4.82
C ASP A 11 -10.40 3.16 6.10
N LYS A 12 -10.96 2.70 7.22
CA LYS A 12 -10.89 3.38 8.55
C LYS A 12 -9.98 2.66 9.52
N ASP A 13 -9.69 1.40 9.22
CA ASP A 13 -8.84 0.53 10.02
C ASP A 13 -7.52 0.32 9.31
N PHE A 14 -6.55 -0.22 10.03
CA PHE A 14 -5.27 -0.55 9.45
C PHE A 14 -4.58 -1.70 10.19
N PHE A 15 -3.77 -2.43 9.45
CA PHE A 15 -2.72 -3.25 10.04
C PHE A 15 -1.41 -2.45 10.07
N ILE A 16 -0.66 -2.61 11.15
CA ILE A 16 0.72 -2.16 11.26
C ILE A 16 1.63 -3.37 11.46
N GLN A 17 2.71 -3.42 10.68
CA GLN A 17 3.71 -4.47 10.75
C GLN A 17 5.12 -3.91 10.51
N LEU A 18 6.14 -4.61 11.00
CA LEU A 18 7.54 -4.26 10.76
C LEU A 18 7.92 -4.47 9.28
N ASP A 19 8.71 -3.54 8.72
CA ASP A 19 9.33 -3.70 7.41
C ASP A 19 10.57 -4.60 7.49
N THR A 20 10.37 -5.92 7.44
CA THR A 20 11.49 -6.86 7.37
C THR A 20 11.88 -7.16 5.92
N ASN A 21 13.03 -6.63 5.48
CA ASN A 21 13.73 -7.09 4.26
C ASN A 21 14.35 -8.48 4.42
N SER A 22 14.51 -8.96 5.64
CA SER A 22 15.17 -10.21 6.01
C SER A 22 14.16 -11.28 6.45
N ARG A 23 14.56 -12.54 6.27
CA ARG A 23 13.78 -13.77 6.49
C ARG A 23 12.91 -13.77 7.77
N PRO A 24 11.75 -14.46 7.78
CA PRO A 24 11.13 -14.93 9.03
C PRO A 24 12.15 -15.79 9.81
N PRO A 25 12.20 -15.70 11.16
CA PRO A 25 11.02 -15.71 12.02
C PRO A 25 10.88 -14.53 13.00
N TYR A 26 11.69 -13.46 12.88
CA TYR A 26 11.92 -12.56 14.02
C TYR A 26 10.88 -11.47 14.28
N SER A 27 9.85 -11.30 13.46
CA SER A 27 8.70 -10.49 13.88
C SER A 27 7.36 -11.05 13.37
N LYS A 28 6.69 -11.82 14.25
CA LYS A 28 5.25 -12.10 14.14
C LYS A 28 4.40 -10.92 14.60
N ILE A 29 4.97 -9.72 14.65
CA ILE A 29 4.33 -8.54 15.25
C ILE A 29 3.46 -7.90 14.16
N LEU A 30 2.27 -8.46 14.01
CA LEU A 30 1.16 -7.84 13.32
C LEU A 30 0.23 -7.24 14.37
N LYS A 31 -0.08 -5.95 14.24
CA LYS A 31 -1.10 -5.30 15.05
C LYS A 31 -2.19 -4.75 14.15
N PHE A 32 -3.44 -4.85 14.60
CA PHE A 32 -4.61 -4.25 13.98
C PHE A 32 -5.15 -3.13 14.88
N ASP A 33 -5.54 -2.02 14.29
CA ASP A 33 -6.11 -0.88 15.01
C ASP A 33 -7.06 -0.07 14.12
N SER A 34 -7.82 0.85 14.71
CA SER A 34 -8.81 1.69 14.02
C SER A 34 -8.57 3.17 14.29
N CYS A 35 -8.70 4.00 13.26
CA CYS A 35 -8.69 5.45 13.39
C CYS A 35 -9.98 5.99 14.03
N ILE A 36 -11.06 5.20 14.09
CA ILE A 36 -12.34 5.62 14.69
C ILE A 36 -12.64 4.71 15.88
N ARG A 37 -12.18 5.11 17.07
CA ARG A 37 -12.39 4.36 18.32
C ARG A 37 -13.85 4.18 18.74
N ASN A 38 -14.79 4.92 18.14
CA ASN A 38 -16.20 4.99 18.53
C ASN A 38 -17.20 4.54 17.44
N SER A 39 -16.80 3.80 16.40
CA SER A 39 -17.80 3.25 15.46
C SER A 39 -18.54 2.10 16.13
N ILE A 40 -19.74 2.39 16.63
CA ILE A 40 -20.71 1.43 17.15
C ILE A 40 -21.20 0.47 16.04
N ASP A 41 -20.99 0.85 14.77
CA ASP A 41 -21.42 0.08 13.61
C ASP A 41 -20.23 -0.35 12.75
N GLY A 42 -19.84 -1.62 12.84
CA GLY A 42 -18.84 -2.22 11.96
C GLY A 42 -18.54 -3.66 12.34
N LEU A 43 -18.50 -4.57 11.35
CA LEU A 43 -17.99 -5.92 11.55
C LEU A 43 -16.60 -5.83 12.21
N GLN A 44 -16.48 -6.29 13.45
CA GLN A 44 -15.18 -6.35 14.11
C GLN A 44 -14.37 -7.49 13.51
N VAL A 45 -13.08 -7.26 13.27
CA VAL A 45 -12.17 -8.35 12.88
C VAL A 45 -12.02 -9.30 14.07
N PRO A 46 -12.45 -10.57 13.96
CA PRO A 46 -12.35 -11.53 15.06
C PRO A 46 -10.89 -11.78 15.44
N TYR A 47 -10.63 -11.93 16.74
CA TYR A 47 -9.28 -12.20 17.25
C TYR A 47 -8.63 -13.42 16.60
N SER A 48 -9.40 -14.49 16.37
CA SER A 48 -8.91 -15.69 15.69
C SER A 48 -8.42 -15.43 14.26
N SER A 49 -8.96 -14.43 13.57
CA SER A 49 -8.48 -14.01 12.25
C SER A 49 -7.14 -13.30 12.35
N LEU A 50 -6.98 -12.43 13.35
CA LEU A 50 -5.70 -11.76 13.63
C LEU A 50 -4.61 -12.78 14.01
N GLU A 51 -4.94 -13.71 14.89
CA GLU A 51 -4.04 -14.80 15.29
C GLU A 51 -3.68 -15.70 14.10
N PHE A 52 -4.66 -16.05 13.26
CA PHE A 52 -4.42 -16.83 12.05
C PHE A 52 -3.41 -16.14 11.14
N ILE A 53 -3.60 -14.85 10.83
CA ILE A 53 -2.68 -14.11 9.95
C ILE A 53 -1.31 -14.03 10.61
N ALA A 54 -1.22 -13.59 11.86
CA ALA A 54 0.05 -13.43 12.58
C ALA A 54 0.84 -14.73 12.74
N ARG A 55 0.17 -15.88 12.80
CA ARG A 55 0.81 -17.20 12.87
C ARG A 55 1.18 -17.75 11.50
N THR A 56 0.35 -17.50 10.50
CA THR A 56 0.44 -18.15 9.18
C THR A 56 1.38 -17.40 8.24
N GLY A 57 1.40 -16.07 8.30
CA GLY A 57 2.15 -15.28 7.34
C GLY A 57 2.31 -13.79 7.67
N ARG A 58 2.81 -13.06 6.68
CA ARG A 58 2.93 -11.59 6.69
C ARG A 58 1.96 -10.97 5.70
N VAL A 59 1.45 -9.78 6.02
CA VAL A 59 0.58 -9.03 5.11
C VAL A 59 1.44 -8.40 4.01
N LEU A 60 1.06 -8.60 2.75
CA LEU A 60 1.72 -7.96 1.61
C LEU A 60 0.96 -6.72 1.15
N ALA A 61 -0.36 -6.79 1.15
CA ALA A 61 -1.26 -5.71 0.74
C ALA A 61 -2.68 -6.00 1.23
N SER A 62 -3.51 -4.97 1.23
CA SER A 62 -4.94 -5.06 1.56
C SER A 62 -5.74 -4.14 0.65
N SER A 63 -7.00 -4.53 0.39
CA SER A 63 -7.92 -3.72 -0.41
C SER A 63 -9.36 -4.17 -0.14
N ASN A 64 -10.24 -3.22 0.19
CA ASN A 64 -11.71 -3.42 0.31
C ASN A 64 -12.13 -4.64 1.16
N GLY A 65 -11.47 -4.85 2.29
CA GLY A 65 -11.71 -5.93 3.25
C GLY A 65 -11.06 -7.27 2.97
N LEU A 66 -10.32 -7.40 1.88
CA LEU A 66 -9.42 -8.52 1.66
C LEU A 66 -7.98 -8.14 2.02
N VAL A 67 -7.24 -9.14 2.50
CA VAL A 67 -5.82 -9.04 2.86
C VAL A 67 -5.07 -10.13 2.11
N CYS A 68 -4.09 -9.73 1.30
CA CYS A 68 -3.17 -10.64 0.64
C CYS A 68 -1.95 -10.86 1.53
N CYS A 69 -1.62 -12.11 1.81
CA CYS A 69 -0.56 -12.51 2.71
C CYS A 69 0.40 -13.50 2.07
N GLN A 70 1.66 -13.49 2.54
CA GLN A 70 2.65 -14.51 2.25
C GLN A 70 2.83 -15.42 3.47
N LYS A 71 2.69 -16.73 3.30
CA LYS A 71 2.95 -17.75 4.33
C LYS A 71 4.42 -17.70 4.78
N PHE A 72 4.69 -18.07 6.03
CA PHE A 72 6.06 -18.15 6.57
C PHE A 72 6.81 -19.45 6.21
N ILE A 73 6.10 -20.50 5.80
CA ILE A 73 6.65 -21.83 5.54
C ILE A 73 6.84 -21.96 4.02
N ASP A 74 7.96 -22.58 3.60
CA ASP A 74 8.31 -22.98 2.23
C ASP A 74 7.29 -24.02 1.67
N ASP A 75 6.03 -23.63 1.57
CA ASP A 75 4.94 -24.41 1.01
C ASP A 75 4.82 -24.12 -0.51
N ILE A 76 4.28 -25.07 -1.27
CA ILE A 76 4.12 -24.97 -2.72
C ILE A 76 3.24 -23.75 -3.11
N ASN A 77 2.36 -23.33 -2.19
CA ASN A 77 1.50 -22.15 -2.32
C ASN A 77 1.81 -21.13 -1.21
N PRO A 78 2.77 -20.21 -1.42
CA PRO A 78 3.18 -19.28 -0.38
C PRO A 78 2.21 -18.11 -0.23
N LEU A 79 1.16 -17.99 -1.06
CA LEU A 79 0.22 -16.89 -1.00
C LEU A 79 -1.16 -17.34 -0.52
N PHE A 80 -1.81 -16.47 0.24
CA PHE A 80 -3.23 -16.60 0.52
C PHE A 80 -3.91 -15.23 0.58
N ILE A 81 -5.18 -15.22 0.21
CA ILE A 81 -6.09 -14.09 0.40
C ILE A 81 -7.00 -14.44 1.56
N CYS A 82 -7.19 -13.51 2.49
CA CYS A 82 -8.07 -13.68 3.64
C CYS A 82 -9.03 -12.51 3.72
N ASN A 83 -10.28 -12.77 4.08
CA ASN A 83 -11.17 -11.76 4.63
C ASN A 83 -11.19 -11.97 6.15
N PRO A 84 -10.48 -11.12 6.91
CA PRO A 84 -10.43 -11.26 8.36
C PRO A 84 -11.82 -11.18 9.00
N ALA A 85 -12.73 -10.34 8.48
CA ALA A 85 -14.06 -10.12 9.04
C ALA A 85 -15.00 -11.31 8.83
N THR A 86 -14.97 -11.95 7.65
CA THR A 86 -15.82 -13.13 7.38
C THR A 86 -15.17 -14.44 7.84
N GLN A 87 -13.88 -14.42 8.18
CA GLN A 87 -13.10 -15.60 8.57
C GLN A 87 -13.00 -16.64 7.45
N TYR A 88 -12.90 -16.20 6.20
CA TYR A 88 -12.63 -17.06 5.06
C TYR A 88 -11.26 -16.73 4.46
N TRP A 89 -10.65 -17.73 3.85
CA TRP A 89 -9.37 -17.56 3.17
C TRP A 89 -9.26 -18.47 1.95
N LEU A 90 -8.45 -18.07 0.98
CA LEU A 90 -8.22 -18.75 -0.28
C LEU A 90 -6.70 -18.88 -0.50
N GLU A 91 -6.24 -20.10 -0.79
CA GLU A 91 -4.86 -20.35 -1.21
C GLU A 91 -4.66 -19.92 -2.66
N ILE A 92 -3.52 -19.27 -2.91
CA ILE A 92 -3.13 -18.82 -4.24
C ILE A 92 -1.80 -19.46 -4.59
N SER A 93 -1.75 -20.02 -5.80
CA SER A 93 -0.53 -20.62 -6.35
C SER A 93 0.54 -19.55 -6.60
N TYR A 94 1.80 -19.97 -6.66
CA TYR A 94 2.89 -19.08 -7.02
C TYR A 94 2.84 -18.73 -8.52
N PRO A 95 3.28 -17.53 -8.93
CA PRO A 95 3.37 -17.24 -10.35
C PRO A 95 4.45 -18.10 -11.02
N ASP A 96 4.11 -18.69 -12.17
CA ASP A 96 5.02 -19.54 -12.93
C ASP A 96 6.30 -18.80 -13.34
N GLY A 97 7.45 -19.47 -13.23
CA GLY A 97 8.76 -18.93 -13.62
C GLY A 97 9.46 -18.07 -12.56
N PHE A 98 8.93 -17.98 -11.34
CA PHE A 98 9.61 -17.33 -10.22
C PHE A 98 10.48 -18.34 -9.47
N ASN A 99 11.81 -18.15 -9.52
CA ASN A 99 12.79 -19.09 -8.93
C ASN A 99 13.04 -18.89 -7.42
N SER A 100 12.42 -17.91 -6.77
CA SER A 100 12.59 -17.70 -5.32
C SER A 100 11.44 -16.92 -4.68
N GLU A 101 11.19 -17.17 -3.39
CA GLU A 101 10.30 -16.36 -2.54
C GLU A 101 10.79 -14.93 -2.32
N ARG A 102 12.07 -14.64 -2.61
CA ARG A 102 12.70 -13.34 -2.33
C ARG A 102 12.31 -12.25 -3.33
N ASP A 103 11.70 -12.63 -4.44
CA ASP A 103 11.36 -11.74 -5.55
C ASP A 103 9.86 -11.48 -5.68
N LEU A 104 9.05 -11.96 -4.73
CA LEU A 104 7.61 -11.81 -4.80
C LEU A 104 7.21 -10.37 -4.45
N ARG A 105 6.79 -9.62 -5.47
CA ARG A 105 6.33 -8.23 -5.34
C ARG A 105 4.90 -8.17 -5.80
N ILE A 106 4.00 -8.20 -4.82
CA ILE A 106 2.57 -8.29 -5.05
C ILE A 106 1.93 -6.91 -5.09
N ILE A 107 1.02 -6.74 -6.04
CA ILE A 107 0.05 -5.68 -6.10
C ILE A 107 -1.32 -6.32 -6.01
N PHE A 108 -2.15 -5.83 -5.10
CA PHE A 108 -3.45 -6.39 -4.81
C PHE A 108 -4.50 -5.30 -4.75
N GLU A 109 -5.58 -5.46 -5.51
CA GLU A 109 -6.65 -4.47 -5.57
C GLU A 109 -8.02 -5.11 -5.75
N CYS A 110 -8.96 -4.70 -4.92
CA CYS A 110 -10.36 -5.12 -4.96
C CYS A 110 -11.22 -3.97 -5.49
N ASN A 111 -10.95 -3.55 -6.74
CA ASN A 111 -11.68 -2.46 -7.38
C ASN A 111 -13.17 -2.79 -7.55
N ASN A 112 -14.01 -1.77 -7.48
CA ASN A 112 -15.46 -1.89 -7.59
C ASN A 112 -15.98 -1.85 -9.03
N VAL A 113 -16.70 -2.92 -9.36
CA VAL A 113 -18.05 -3.00 -9.96
C VAL A 113 -18.25 -2.85 -11.48
N ASP A 114 -17.46 -2.09 -12.26
CA ASP A 114 -17.86 -1.91 -13.69
C ASP A 114 -16.86 -2.39 -14.77
N LYS A 115 -15.60 -2.68 -14.43
CA LYS A 115 -14.57 -3.01 -15.46
C LYS A 115 -13.80 -4.31 -15.23
N ILE A 116 -13.72 -4.81 -14.01
CA ILE A 116 -13.01 -6.06 -13.70
C ILE A 116 -14.06 -7.13 -13.45
N THR A 117 -14.06 -8.16 -14.29
CA THR A 117 -15.01 -9.29 -14.24
C THR A 117 -14.70 -10.29 -13.12
N ASP A 118 -13.61 -10.07 -12.39
CA ASP A 118 -13.10 -10.89 -11.30
C ASP A 118 -13.21 -10.15 -9.95
N ASP A 119 -13.34 -10.91 -8.85
CA ASP A 119 -13.55 -10.38 -7.49
C ASP A 119 -12.42 -9.48 -6.96
N PHE A 120 -11.21 -9.67 -7.49
CA PHE A 120 -9.99 -8.93 -7.17
C PHE A 120 -8.97 -9.04 -8.32
N MET A 121 -8.04 -8.09 -8.37
CA MET A 121 -6.83 -8.15 -9.18
C MET A 121 -5.64 -8.50 -8.29
N LEU A 122 -4.86 -9.50 -8.70
CA LEU A 122 -3.60 -9.85 -8.07
C LEU A 122 -2.51 -9.90 -9.14
N MET A 123 -1.48 -9.07 -8.98
CA MET A 123 -0.39 -8.92 -9.93
C MET A 123 0.94 -9.10 -9.22
N SER A 124 1.87 -9.81 -9.86
CA SER A 124 3.24 -9.99 -9.40
C SER A 124 4.21 -9.31 -10.37
N ILE A 125 5.18 -8.57 -9.84
CA ILE A 125 6.23 -7.91 -10.62
C ILE A 125 7.56 -8.63 -10.43
N MET A 126 8.06 -9.23 -11.49
CA MET A 126 9.37 -9.87 -11.57
C MET A 126 10.43 -8.86 -12.01
N TRP A 127 11.47 -8.72 -11.21
CA TRP A 127 12.59 -7.85 -11.53
C TRP A 127 13.70 -8.66 -12.19
N PRO A 128 14.10 -8.29 -13.42
CA PRO A 128 15.25 -8.90 -14.04
C PRO A 128 16.52 -8.65 -13.23
N SER A 129 17.45 -9.60 -13.25
CA SER A 129 18.76 -9.51 -12.58
C SER A 129 19.63 -8.38 -13.12
N HIS A 130 19.42 -7.98 -14.37
CA HIS A 130 20.16 -6.92 -15.02
C HIS A 130 19.55 -5.56 -14.73
N TRP A 131 20.38 -4.64 -14.19
CA TRP A 131 19.97 -3.28 -13.89
C TRP A 131 19.42 -2.56 -15.14
N GLY A 132 18.36 -1.77 -14.93
CA GLY A 132 17.70 -1.00 -15.98
C GLY A 132 16.82 -1.81 -16.92
N SER A 133 16.69 -3.13 -16.71
CA SER A 133 15.81 -3.96 -17.52
C SER A 133 14.36 -3.83 -17.08
N ASP A 134 13.45 -3.81 -18.05
CA ASP A 134 12.01 -3.67 -17.84
C ASP A 134 11.45 -4.87 -17.05
N PRO A 135 10.80 -4.65 -15.88
CA PRO A 135 10.16 -5.70 -15.12
C PRO A 135 9.07 -6.42 -15.90
N LEU A 136 8.97 -7.73 -15.70
CA LEU A 136 7.90 -8.57 -16.22
C LEU A 136 6.77 -8.65 -15.21
N CYS A 137 5.54 -8.69 -15.69
CA CYS A 137 4.38 -8.80 -14.82
C CYS A 137 3.60 -10.06 -15.12
N LYS A 138 3.05 -10.65 -14.06
CA LYS A 138 2.08 -11.74 -14.14
C LYS A 138 0.81 -11.31 -13.42
N ILE A 139 -0.35 -11.64 -13.98
CA ILE A 139 -1.66 -11.34 -13.39
C ILE A 139 -2.37 -12.65 -13.12
N TYR A 140 -2.81 -12.87 -11.89
CA TYR A 140 -3.56 -14.05 -11.52
C TYR A 140 -5.00 -13.91 -12.01
N SER A 141 -5.53 -14.96 -12.65
CA SER A 141 -6.95 -15.07 -12.99
C SER A 141 -7.65 -15.87 -11.90
N PRO A 142 -8.51 -15.26 -11.05
CA PRO A 142 -9.23 -15.97 -10.00
C PRO A 142 -10.13 -17.09 -10.54
N ARG A 143 -10.77 -16.86 -11.70
CA ARG A 143 -11.66 -17.84 -12.35
C ARG A 143 -10.92 -19.08 -12.84
N GLU A 144 -9.79 -18.90 -13.51
CA GLU A 144 -9.02 -20.00 -14.10
C GLU A 144 -7.99 -20.58 -13.13
N LYS A 145 -7.70 -19.88 -12.03
CA LYS A 145 -6.70 -20.25 -11.01
C LYS A 145 -5.29 -20.40 -11.56
N ILE A 146 -4.94 -19.59 -12.56
CA ILE A 146 -3.63 -19.56 -13.21
C ILE A 146 -3.08 -18.13 -13.29
N TRP A 147 -1.76 -18.03 -13.43
CA TRP A 147 -1.07 -16.77 -13.68
C TRP A 147 -0.87 -16.53 -15.18
N LYS A 148 -1.40 -15.43 -15.69
CA LYS A 148 -1.26 -15.00 -17.08
C LYS A 148 -0.17 -13.94 -17.23
N ASP A 149 0.37 -13.81 -18.44
CA ASP A 149 1.29 -12.73 -18.76
C ASP A 149 0.57 -11.38 -18.68
N GLY A 150 1.16 -10.47 -17.92
CA GLY A 150 0.71 -9.08 -17.76
C GLY A 150 1.69 -8.09 -18.36
N GLY A 151 2.43 -8.46 -19.41
CA GLY A 151 3.34 -7.56 -20.12
C GLY A 151 4.60 -7.13 -19.36
N ARG A 152 5.19 -6.02 -19.83
CA ARG A 152 6.42 -5.42 -19.29
C ARG A 152 6.19 -3.97 -18.88
N ILE A 153 6.69 -3.60 -17.71
CA ILE A 153 6.68 -2.21 -17.25
C ILE A 153 7.91 -1.51 -17.81
N LYS A 154 7.71 -0.48 -18.63
CA LYS A 154 8.83 0.27 -19.22
C LYS A 154 9.44 1.19 -18.19
N ILE A 155 10.71 0.96 -17.85
CA ILE A 155 11.45 1.83 -16.93
C ILE A 155 12.51 2.68 -17.62
N GLY A 156 12.72 2.46 -18.92
CA GLY A 156 13.58 3.30 -19.77
C GLY A 156 15.07 3.24 -19.40
N ARG A 157 15.55 2.13 -18.83
CA ARG A 157 16.89 2.02 -18.20
C ARG A 157 17.13 3.10 -17.12
N GLY A 158 16.05 3.59 -16.52
CA GLY A 158 16.09 4.64 -15.52
C GLY A 158 16.39 4.11 -14.13
N ARG A 159 15.74 4.73 -13.15
CA ARG A 159 15.91 4.45 -11.73
C ARG A 159 15.25 3.12 -11.35
N ASN A 160 15.75 2.47 -10.31
CA ASN A 160 15.04 1.33 -9.71
C ASN A 160 13.70 1.82 -9.14
N LEU A 161 12.67 0.97 -9.18
CA LEU A 161 11.36 1.30 -8.60
C LEU A 161 11.18 0.73 -7.19
N CYS A 162 10.55 1.52 -6.34
CA CYS A 162 10.13 1.17 -4.99
C CYS A 162 8.80 0.41 -5.04
N HIS A 163 8.88 -0.91 -5.17
CA HIS A 163 7.70 -1.78 -5.27
C HIS A 163 6.88 -1.90 -3.98
N LYS A 164 7.49 -1.75 -2.79
CA LYS A 164 6.79 -1.89 -1.51
C LYS A 164 5.72 -0.82 -1.27
N ARG A 165 5.72 0.22 -2.10
CA ARG A 165 4.79 1.35 -2.07
C ARG A 165 4.06 1.47 -3.40
N ALA A 166 3.97 0.36 -4.14
CA ALA A 166 3.11 0.28 -5.30
C ALA A 166 1.66 0.42 -4.85
N LEU A 167 0.87 1.13 -5.63
CA LEU A 167 -0.57 1.20 -5.44
C LEU A 167 -1.25 0.92 -6.78
N CYS A 168 -2.41 0.31 -6.74
CA CYS A 168 -3.28 0.21 -7.91
C CYS A 168 -4.54 1.03 -7.67
N GLN A 169 -4.95 1.78 -8.68
CA GLN A 169 -6.18 2.56 -8.67
C GLN A 169 -6.75 2.58 -10.08
N ASN A 170 -8.03 2.22 -10.23
CA ASN A 170 -8.73 2.26 -11.51
C ASN A 170 -8.02 1.50 -12.65
N GLY A 171 -7.41 0.35 -12.35
CA GLY A 171 -6.69 -0.47 -13.33
C GLY A 171 -5.29 0.05 -13.69
N VAL A 172 -4.84 1.15 -13.08
CA VAL A 172 -3.49 1.68 -13.25
C VAL A 172 -2.65 1.36 -12.01
N VAL A 173 -1.46 0.82 -12.24
CA VAL A 173 -0.46 0.56 -11.21
C VAL A 173 0.54 1.71 -11.18
N TYR A 174 0.69 2.35 -10.02
CA TYR A 174 1.66 3.42 -9.82
C TYR A 174 2.84 2.92 -8.99
N LEU A 175 4.05 3.19 -9.47
CA LEU A 175 5.32 2.80 -8.85
C LEU A 175 6.24 4.01 -8.82
N ILE A 176 6.69 4.43 -7.63
CA ILE A 176 7.66 5.51 -7.53
C ILE A 176 9.09 5.00 -7.67
N SER A 177 9.95 5.74 -8.36
CA SER A 177 11.37 5.42 -8.44
C SER A 177 12.11 5.76 -7.14
N ASP A 178 13.28 5.14 -6.94
CA ASP A 178 14.14 5.49 -5.82
C ASP A 178 14.72 6.92 -5.92
N THR A 179 15.37 7.35 -4.84
CA THR A 179 16.04 8.66 -4.72
C THR A 179 17.56 8.56 -4.78
N GLY A 180 18.10 7.45 -5.29
CA GLY A 180 19.53 7.16 -5.28
C GLY A 180 20.36 8.20 -6.05
N ARG A 181 21.61 8.41 -5.65
CA ARG A 181 22.51 9.44 -6.22
C ARG A 181 23.39 8.91 -7.37
N TYR A 182 22.94 7.88 -8.10
CA TYR A 182 23.73 7.23 -9.14
C TYR A 182 23.62 7.88 -10.52
N PHE A 183 22.65 8.77 -10.74
CA PHE A 183 22.61 9.64 -11.91
C PHE A 183 23.13 11.03 -11.56
N ARG A 184 23.92 11.62 -12.48
CA ARG A 184 24.43 13.00 -12.35
C ARG A 184 23.60 14.01 -13.16
N GLU A 185 23.07 13.58 -14.29
CA GLU A 185 22.26 14.37 -15.22
C GLU A 185 21.38 13.46 -16.09
N GLY A 186 20.53 14.04 -16.94
CA GLY A 186 19.66 13.31 -17.87
C GLY A 186 18.20 13.18 -17.42
N PRO A 187 17.33 12.59 -18.26
CA PRO A 187 15.89 12.56 -18.05
C PRO A 187 15.45 11.75 -16.82
N PHE A 188 16.29 10.81 -16.36
CA PHE A 188 16.06 9.98 -15.17
C PHE A 188 16.86 10.47 -13.94
N PHE A 189 17.47 11.66 -14.03
CA PHE A 189 18.16 12.26 -12.89
C PHE A 189 17.20 12.49 -11.72
N TRP A 190 16.02 13.04 -11.98
CA TRP A 190 15.01 13.22 -10.94
C TRP A 190 14.20 11.94 -10.75
N PRO A 191 13.74 11.64 -9.51
CA PRO A 191 12.77 10.59 -9.31
C PRO A 191 11.47 10.87 -10.08
N TYR A 192 10.79 9.81 -10.46
CA TYR A 192 9.56 9.83 -11.25
C TYR A 192 8.60 8.73 -10.76
N ILE A 193 7.35 8.81 -11.18
CA ILE A 193 6.36 7.74 -10.98
C ILE A 193 6.11 7.07 -12.33
N VAL A 194 6.09 5.75 -12.32
CA VAL A 194 5.65 4.94 -13.44
C VAL A 194 4.18 4.62 -13.23
N ALA A 195 3.33 5.01 -14.18
CA ALA A 195 1.92 4.65 -14.26
C ALA A 195 1.77 3.56 -15.33
N TYR A 196 1.40 2.36 -14.92
CA TYR A 196 1.24 1.20 -15.77
C TYR A 196 -0.23 0.84 -15.91
N ASP A 197 -0.79 1.07 -17.10
CA ASP A 197 -2.14 0.63 -17.45
C ASP A 197 -2.11 -0.88 -17.67
N VAL A 198 -2.77 -1.60 -16.76
CA VAL A 198 -2.77 -3.06 -16.74
C VAL A 198 -3.55 -3.64 -17.93
N GLU A 199 -4.64 -2.99 -18.33
CA GLU A 199 -5.51 -3.46 -19.42
C GLU A 199 -4.81 -3.30 -20.77
N ASN A 200 -4.25 -2.12 -21.03
CA ASN A 200 -3.61 -1.80 -22.30
C ASN A 200 -2.12 -2.19 -22.35
N CYS A 201 -1.54 -2.61 -21.22
CA CYS A 201 -0.12 -2.88 -21.05
C CYS A 201 0.79 -1.69 -21.42
N VAL A 202 0.32 -0.47 -21.20
CA VAL A 202 1.02 0.78 -21.55
C VAL A 202 1.65 1.41 -20.31
N THR A 203 2.86 1.91 -20.47
CA THR A 203 3.57 2.64 -19.41
C THR A 203 3.64 4.13 -19.71
N LYS A 204 3.29 4.96 -18.74
CA LYS A 204 3.50 6.42 -18.73
C LYS A 204 4.43 6.81 -17.59
N PHE A 205 5.17 7.90 -17.78
CA PHE A 205 6.06 8.47 -16.77
C PHE A 205 5.48 9.78 -16.26
N LEU A 206 5.24 9.86 -14.96
CA LEU A 206 4.79 11.07 -14.29
C LEU A 206 5.97 11.76 -13.63
N LYS A 207 6.16 13.04 -13.94
CA LYS A 207 7.14 13.87 -13.27
C LYS A 207 6.67 14.20 -11.87
N LEU A 208 7.57 14.20 -10.89
CA LEU A 208 7.28 14.73 -9.56
C LEU A 208 7.15 16.26 -9.60
N PRO A 209 6.33 16.87 -8.70
CA PRO A 209 6.23 18.31 -8.55
C PRO A 209 7.61 18.94 -8.32
N GLU A 210 7.89 20.09 -8.93
CA GLU A 210 9.23 20.70 -8.89
C GLU A 210 9.70 20.98 -7.46
N ASN A 211 8.83 21.53 -6.62
CA ASN A 211 9.13 21.83 -5.21
C ASN A 211 9.46 20.57 -4.40
N SER A 212 8.89 19.42 -4.76
CA SER A 212 9.18 18.15 -4.09
C SER A 212 10.63 17.68 -4.29
N ARG A 213 11.31 18.14 -5.35
CA ARG A 213 12.68 17.73 -5.71
C ARG A 213 13.76 18.34 -4.82
N ARG A 214 13.46 19.46 -4.14
CA ARG A 214 14.42 20.14 -3.26
C ARG A 214 14.82 19.24 -2.09
N GLY A 215 16.10 18.93 -1.94
CA GLY A 215 16.57 18.05 -0.85
C GLY A 215 16.11 16.59 -0.99
N ILE A 216 15.65 16.16 -2.17
CA ILE A 216 15.19 14.77 -2.41
C ILE A 216 16.31 13.73 -2.18
N HIS A 217 17.56 14.17 -2.30
CA HIS A 217 18.74 13.36 -2.09
C HIS A 217 19.28 13.47 -0.66
N ASP A 218 18.70 14.31 0.21
CA ASP A 218 19.13 14.46 1.61
C ASP A 218 19.08 13.10 2.32
N ARG A 219 20.04 12.85 3.22
CA ARG A 219 20.06 11.62 4.00
C ARG A 219 18.79 11.59 4.87
N GLY A 220 18.04 10.51 4.77
CA GLY A 220 16.78 10.34 5.52
C GLY A 220 15.55 10.95 4.84
N CYS A 221 15.68 11.59 3.68
CA CYS A 221 14.51 11.98 2.88
C CYS A 221 13.76 10.72 2.43
N ARG A 222 12.44 10.68 2.72
CA ARG A 222 11.57 9.57 2.33
C ARG A 222 10.43 10.10 1.48
N ILE A 223 10.19 9.43 0.36
CA ILE A 223 9.03 9.69 -0.51
C ILE A 223 8.20 8.43 -0.69
N SER A 224 6.89 8.62 -0.74
CA SER A 224 5.90 7.55 -0.91
C SER A 224 4.72 8.07 -1.70
N ILE A 225 4.01 7.16 -2.36
CA ILE A 225 2.73 7.45 -3.01
C ILE A 225 1.61 6.72 -2.27
N PHE A 226 0.44 7.35 -2.19
CA PHE A 226 -0.75 6.77 -1.57
C PHE A 226 -1.99 7.16 -2.37
N LYS A 227 -3.10 6.43 -2.15
CA LYS A 227 -4.40 6.81 -2.68
C LYS A 227 -4.89 8.09 -2.02
N TRP A 228 -5.51 8.96 -2.81
CA TRP A 228 -6.13 10.20 -2.37
C TRP A 228 -7.61 10.22 -2.76
N GLY A 229 -8.45 10.65 -1.81
CA GLY A 229 -9.91 10.67 -1.96
C GLY A 229 -10.61 9.45 -1.36
N ASN A 230 -11.94 9.53 -1.29
CA ASN A 230 -12.82 8.48 -0.79
C ASN A 230 -13.71 7.95 -1.93
N SER A 231 -14.17 6.71 -1.83
CA SER A 231 -15.12 6.06 -2.75
C SER A 231 -16.43 6.82 -2.99
N GLY A 232 -16.79 7.74 -2.08
CA GLY A 232 -17.95 8.63 -2.22
C GLY A 232 -17.68 9.98 -2.91
N ASN A 233 -16.42 10.31 -3.22
CA ASN A 233 -16.04 11.56 -3.90
C ASN A 233 -15.62 11.28 -5.34
N SER A 234 -15.99 12.17 -6.26
CA SER A 234 -15.64 12.10 -7.69
C SER A 234 -14.16 12.32 -8.00
N MET A 235 -13.33 12.65 -7.01
CA MET A 235 -11.89 12.91 -7.16
C MET A 235 -11.05 11.82 -6.50
N GLN A 236 -11.08 10.63 -7.08
CA GLN A 236 -10.11 9.58 -6.80
C GLN A 236 -8.82 9.89 -7.56
N SER A 237 -7.71 10.06 -6.83
CA SER A 237 -6.39 10.32 -7.40
C SER A 237 -5.31 9.69 -6.52
N ILE A 238 -4.04 9.98 -6.81
CA ILE A 238 -2.90 9.65 -5.96
C ILE A 238 -2.33 10.91 -5.32
N CYS A 239 -1.69 10.74 -4.16
CA CYS A 239 -0.85 11.78 -3.57
C CYS A 239 0.60 11.31 -3.43
N LEU A 240 1.52 12.26 -3.59
CA LEU A 240 2.92 12.14 -3.21
C LEU A 240 3.09 12.69 -1.80
N VAL A 241 3.69 11.91 -0.91
CA VAL A 241 4.07 12.35 0.43
C VAL A 241 5.58 12.32 0.54
N LYS A 242 6.14 13.41 1.03
CA LYS A 242 7.57 13.54 1.33
C LYS A 242 7.75 13.88 2.81
N LEU A 243 8.66 13.18 3.46
CA LEU A 243 9.23 13.58 4.73
C LEU A 243 10.71 13.89 4.53
N ASN A 244 11.11 15.13 4.76
CA ASN A 244 12.52 15.53 4.75
C ASN A 244 12.82 16.49 5.90
N LYS A 245 13.87 16.22 6.67
CA LYS A 245 14.26 17.04 7.84
C LYS A 245 13.06 17.38 8.72
N ASN A 246 12.27 16.37 9.05
CA ASN A 246 11.06 16.49 9.88
C ASN A 246 9.95 17.40 9.32
N VAL A 247 9.98 17.74 8.02
CA VAL A 247 8.86 18.41 7.35
C VAL A 247 8.11 17.40 6.49
N PHE A 248 6.81 17.25 6.77
CA PHE A 248 5.89 16.57 5.87
C PHE A 248 5.41 17.55 4.81
N SER A 249 5.44 17.14 3.54
CA SER A 249 4.79 17.85 2.44
C SER A 249 3.98 16.85 1.61
N ILE A 250 2.76 17.23 1.22
CA ILE A 250 1.85 16.37 0.45
C ILE A 250 1.38 17.11 -0.80
N TRP A 251 1.47 16.43 -1.94
CA TRP A 251 0.94 16.90 -3.22
C TRP A 251 -0.07 15.90 -3.77
N VAL A 252 -1.16 16.38 -4.35
CA VAL A 252 -2.19 15.57 -5.02
C VAL A 252 -2.03 15.73 -6.52
N LEU A 253 -2.12 14.62 -7.26
CA LEU A 253 -2.09 14.64 -8.72
C LEU A 253 -3.44 15.18 -9.23
N CYS A 254 -3.40 16.27 -10.00
CA CYS A 254 -4.60 16.93 -10.55
C CYS A 254 -4.84 16.58 -12.02
N ASP A 255 -3.77 16.32 -12.77
CA ASP A 255 -3.82 15.98 -14.20
C ASP A 255 -2.67 15.01 -14.49
N GLU A 256 -3.02 13.76 -14.81
CA GLU A 256 -2.03 12.70 -15.09
C GLU A 256 -1.26 12.99 -16.39
N GLU A 257 -1.95 13.42 -17.45
CA GLU A 257 -1.35 13.67 -18.77
C GLU A 257 -0.31 14.78 -18.71
N LYS A 258 -0.59 15.84 -17.94
CA LYS A 258 0.34 16.97 -17.75
C LYS A 258 1.32 16.76 -16.61
N SER A 259 1.18 15.68 -15.82
CA SER A 259 1.89 15.52 -14.53
C SER A 259 1.74 16.76 -13.64
N SER A 260 0.52 17.30 -13.55
CA SER A 260 0.23 18.50 -12.76
C SER A 260 -0.14 18.12 -11.33
N TRP A 261 0.48 18.79 -10.36
CA TRP A 261 0.33 18.50 -8.95
C TRP A 261 -0.04 19.76 -8.16
N HIS A 262 -0.90 19.61 -7.16
CA HIS A 262 -1.25 20.66 -6.23
C HIS A 262 -0.77 20.31 -4.82
N GLN A 263 -0.04 21.23 -4.18
CA GLN A 263 0.41 21.05 -2.79
C GLN A 263 -0.76 21.33 -1.84
N VAL A 264 -1.11 20.34 -1.02
CA VAL A 264 -2.26 20.42 -0.11
C VAL A 264 -1.85 20.48 1.36
N PHE A 265 -0.59 20.14 1.67
CA PHE A 265 -0.10 20.11 3.04
C PHE A 265 1.40 20.37 3.09
N GLU A 266 1.83 21.14 4.09
CA GLU A 266 3.21 21.27 4.52
C GLU A 266 3.26 21.64 6.01
N MET A 267 3.98 20.86 6.83
CA MET A 267 4.11 21.14 8.25
C MET A 267 5.33 20.45 8.84
N HIS A 268 6.01 21.12 9.79
CA HIS A 268 7.04 20.48 10.58
C HIS A 268 6.41 19.54 11.61
N VAL A 269 7.04 18.38 11.85
CA VAL A 269 6.56 17.36 12.80
C VAL A 269 6.40 17.95 14.22
N GLU A 270 7.24 18.90 14.62
CA GLU A 270 7.10 19.62 15.90
C GLU A 270 5.87 20.53 15.92
N ASP A 271 5.56 21.22 14.82
CA ASP A 271 4.38 22.08 14.72
C ASP A 271 3.08 21.26 14.75
N MET A 272 3.15 19.99 14.34
CA MET A 272 2.07 19.02 14.51
C MET A 272 1.86 18.61 15.97
N GLY A 273 2.79 18.94 16.88
CA GLY A 273 2.73 18.62 18.31
C GLY A 273 3.48 17.35 18.73
N LEU A 274 4.35 16.81 17.88
CA LEU A 274 5.25 15.71 18.25
C LEU A 274 6.56 16.25 18.83
N GLU A 275 7.04 15.68 19.93
CA GLU A 275 8.22 16.18 20.66
C GLU A 275 9.14 15.03 21.10
N GLY A 276 10.41 15.34 21.37
CA GLY A 276 11.37 14.40 21.95
C GLY A 276 11.63 13.17 21.08
N SER A 277 11.51 11.97 21.67
CA SER A 277 11.72 10.70 20.96
C SER A 277 10.72 10.45 19.82
N ASP A 278 9.56 11.12 19.85
CA ASP A 278 8.52 10.95 18.83
C ASP A 278 8.80 11.73 17.53
N LEU A 279 9.89 12.50 17.47
CA LEU A 279 10.37 13.12 16.23
C LEU A 279 10.90 12.11 15.22
N VAL A 280 11.30 10.92 15.68
CA VAL A 280 11.78 9.86 14.79
C VAL A 280 10.60 9.10 14.21
N VAL A 281 10.20 9.49 13.00
CA VAL A 281 9.10 8.84 12.29
C VAL A 281 9.57 7.48 11.73
N ALA A 282 9.06 6.37 12.26
CA ALA A 282 9.30 5.01 11.79
C ALA A 282 8.56 4.70 10.47
N GLY A 283 7.34 5.22 10.28
CA GLY A 283 6.55 5.00 9.08
C GLY A 283 5.40 5.98 8.96
N PHE A 284 4.79 6.08 7.78
CA PHE A 284 3.64 6.95 7.56
C PHE A 284 2.76 6.43 6.41
N THR A 285 1.48 6.79 6.43
CA THR A 285 0.54 6.56 5.32
C THR A 285 -0.54 7.65 5.28
N VAL A 286 -1.25 7.75 4.17
CA VAL A 286 -2.44 8.59 4.03
C VAL A 286 -3.66 7.69 3.89
N LEU A 287 -4.68 7.91 4.72
CA LEU A 287 -5.96 7.20 4.66
C LEU A 287 -7.04 8.11 4.07
N ASN A 288 -7.62 7.67 2.95
CA ASN A 288 -8.74 8.31 2.23
C ASN A 288 -8.56 9.81 1.91
N GLY A 289 -7.31 10.28 1.79
CA GLY A 289 -6.98 11.71 1.64
C GLY A 289 -7.40 12.61 2.81
N LYS A 290 -7.79 12.02 3.95
CA LYS A 290 -8.29 12.76 5.12
C LYS A 290 -7.33 12.71 6.30
N PHE A 291 -6.64 11.59 6.50
CA PHE A 291 -5.79 11.39 7.66
C PHE A 291 -4.36 11.05 7.24
N LEU A 292 -3.39 11.75 7.81
CA LEU A 292 -2.00 11.35 7.79
C LEU A 292 -1.72 10.55 9.06
N LEU A 293 -1.36 9.28 8.90
CA LEU A 293 -0.90 8.44 10.00
C LEU A 293 0.60 8.48 10.09
N ILE A 294 1.10 8.62 11.32
CA ILE A 294 2.52 8.74 11.63
C ILE A 294 2.83 7.71 12.71
N ALA A 295 3.69 6.73 12.39
CA ALA A 295 4.25 5.84 13.40
C ALA A 295 5.62 6.36 13.84
N THR A 296 5.83 6.38 15.16
CA THR A 296 7.14 6.49 15.80
C THR A 296 7.63 5.08 16.14
N ASP A 297 8.64 4.92 16.98
CA ASP A 297 9.12 3.58 17.36
C ASP A 297 8.09 2.80 18.19
N LEU A 298 7.23 3.50 18.93
CA LEU A 298 6.30 2.91 19.90
C LEU A 298 4.85 3.32 19.69
N LEU A 299 4.57 4.43 19.01
CA LEU A 299 3.24 5.04 18.98
C LEU A 299 2.79 5.34 17.56
N VAL A 300 1.48 5.23 17.33
CA VAL A 300 0.82 5.71 16.11
C VAL A 300 0.00 6.94 16.44
N TYR A 301 0.23 7.98 15.65
CA TYR A 301 -0.44 9.27 15.69
C TYR A 301 -1.26 9.48 14.41
N GLN A 302 -2.30 10.29 14.53
CA GLN A 302 -3.16 10.72 13.44
C GLN A 302 -3.19 12.22 13.36
N TYR A 303 -3.09 12.74 12.15
CA TYR A 303 -3.31 14.14 11.85
C TYR A 303 -4.45 14.28 10.84
N ASN A 304 -5.38 15.21 11.09
CA ASN A 304 -6.49 15.49 10.18
C ASN A 304 -6.07 16.49 9.11
N LEU A 305 -5.96 16.04 7.86
CA LEU A 305 -5.57 16.87 6.72
C LEU A 305 -6.70 17.78 6.23
N SER A 306 -7.95 17.59 6.69
CA SER A 306 -9.12 18.34 6.24
C SER A 306 -9.51 19.51 7.15
N SER A 307 -8.92 19.66 8.34
CA SER A 307 -9.27 20.77 9.23
C SER A 307 -8.47 22.03 8.85
N GLU A 308 -9.18 23.12 8.58
CA GLU A 308 -8.59 24.46 8.42
C GLU A 308 -7.97 24.99 9.73
N SER A 309 -8.31 24.38 10.87
CA SER A 309 -7.62 24.63 12.14
C SER A 309 -6.35 23.80 12.23
N SER A 310 -5.26 24.45 12.66
CA SER A 310 -3.97 23.84 13.03
C SER A 310 -4.14 22.92 14.25
N GLY A 311 -4.76 21.76 14.02
CA GLY A 311 -4.91 20.71 15.02
C GLY A 311 -3.54 20.13 15.39
N LYS A 312 -3.42 19.59 16.60
CA LYS A 312 -2.29 18.74 16.96
C LYS A 312 -2.57 17.31 16.52
N VAL A 313 -1.52 16.50 16.42
CA VAL A 313 -1.67 15.05 16.28
C VAL A 313 -2.45 14.47 17.46
N GLU A 314 -3.25 13.45 17.16
CA GLU A 314 -3.94 12.64 18.15
C GLU A 314 -3.28 11.27 18.24
N LYS A 315 -3.00 10.80 19.45
CA LYS A 315 -2.46 9.46 19.67
C LYS A 315 -3.55 8.42 19.43
N ILE A 316 -3.37 7.57 18.41
CA ILE A 316 -4.31 6.48 18.12
C ILE A 316 -3.98 5.26 18.97
N CYS A 317 -2.73 4.78 18.97
CA CYS A 317 -2.39 3.55 19.66
C CYS A 317 -0.88 3.38 19.89
N GLY A 318 -0.49 2.38 20.69
CA GLY A 318 0.91 1.94 20.81
C GLY A 318 1.20 0.69 19.96
N HIS A 319 2.44 0.45 19.58
CA HIS A 319 2.88 -0.77 18.89
C HIS A 319 4.27 -1.19 19.37
N ALA A 320 4.60 -2.46 19.13
CA ALA A 320 5.92 -3.04 19.45
C ALA A 320 6.72 -3.41 18.19
N CYS A 321 6.32 -2.90 17.03
CA CYS A 321 6.98 -3.21 15.76
C CYS A 321 8.40 -2.64 15.66
N GLY A 322 8.75 -1.60 16.44
CA GLY A 322 10.03 -0.91 16.35
C GLY A 322 10.13 0.02 15.14
N GLY A 323 11.37 0.34 14.73
CA GLY A 323 11.65 1.24 13.62
C GLY A 323 11.36 0.61 12.25
N TYR A 324 10.91 1.44 11.29
CA TYR A 324 10.49 1.05 9.93
C TYR A 324 9.26 0.16 9.89
N VAL A 325 8.09 0.78 9.78
CA VAL A 325 6.79 0.07 9.76
C VAL A 325 6.03 0.33 8.46
N PHE A 326 5.18 -0.63 8.09
CA PHE A 326 4.18 -0.49 7.04
C PHE A 326 2.77 -0.46 7.61
N PHE A 327 1.96 0.38 7.00
CA PHE A 327 0.53 0.41 7.18
C PHE A 327 -0.16 -0.28 6.01
N HIS A 328 -1.14 -1.13 6.30
CA HIS A 328 -2.04 -1.72 5.32
C HIS A 328 -3.46 -1.25 5.66
N SER A 329 -4.04 -0.41 4.80
CA SER A 329 -5.37 0.15 5.02
C SER A 329 -6.44 -0.95 4.96
N PHE A 330 -7.42 -0.91 5.84
CA PHE A 330 -8.43 -1.95 5.93
C PHE A 330 -9.83 -1.37 6.16
N SER A 331 -10.80 -2.08 5.62
CA SER A 331 -12.22 -1.85 5.80
C SER A 331 -12.87 -3.20 6.05
N SER A 332 -13.62 -3.34 7.14
CA SER A 332 -14.38 -4.57 7.37
C SER A 332 -15.53 -4.67 6.36
N THR A 333 -15.45 -5.65 5.45
CA THR A 333 -16.49 -5.92 4.44
C THR A 333 -16.88 -7.39 4.44
N LEU A 334 -18.05 -7.70 3.86
CA LEU A 334 -18.50 -9.08 3.62
C LEU A 334 -17.98 -9.65 2.29
N ARG A 335 -16.94 -9.05 1.70
CA ARG A 335 -16.40 -9.47 0.39
C ARG A 335 -15.93 -10.92 0.42
N SER A 336 -16.32 -11.69 -0.60
CA SER A 336 -15.82 -13.06 -0.77
C SER A 336 -14.33 -13.08 -1.07
N CYS A 337 -13.62 -14.12 -0.62
CA CYS A 337 -12.22 -14.35 -1.01
C CYS A 337 -12.09 -14.99 -2.42
N GLY A 338 -13.21 -15.33 -3.06
CA GLY A 338 -13.28 -16.05 -4.33
C GLY A 338 -13.64 -17.54 -4.17
N ASP A 339 -13.83 -18.21 -5.30
CA ASP A 339 -14.32 -19.59 -5.36
C ASP A 339 -13.35 -20.62 -4.77
N GLY A 340 -13.87 -21.42 -3.84
CA GLY A 340 -13.09 -22.44 -3.11
C GLY A 340 -12.44 -21.92 -1.83
N ALA A 341 -12.81 -20.70 -1.38
CA ALA A 341 -12.41 -20.20 -0.08
C ALA A 341 -12.89 -21.11 1.05
N LYS A 342 -12.03 -21.34 2.04
CA LYS A 342 -12.27 -22.18 3.21
C LYS A 342 -12.52 -21.30 4.42
N LYS A 343 -13.37 -21.75 5.34
CA LYS A 343 -13.54 -21.09 6.63
C LYS A 343 -12.28 -21.30 7.49
N LEU A 344 -11.88 -20.28 8.24
CA LEU A 344 -10.87 -20.42 9.27
C LEU A 344 -11.39 -21.41 10.31
N SER A 345 -10.70 -22.53 10.48
CA SER A 345 -11.00 -23.46 11.56
C SER A 345 -10.49 -22.86 12.87
N ALA A 346 -11.37 -22.80 13.87
CA ALA A 346 -10.94 -22.58 15.24
C ALA A 346 -10.03 -23.77 15.63
N ARG A 347 -8.80 -23.48 16.06
CA ARG A 347 -7.95 -24.48 16.72
C ARG A 347 -8.11 -24.36 18.21
#